data_AF-A0A3P9CX79-F1
#
_entry.id   AF-A0A3P9CX79-F1
#
_cell.length_a   1.000
_cell.length_b   1.000
_cell.length_c   1.000
_cell.angle_alpha   90.00
_cell.angle_beta   90.00
_cell.angle_gamma   90.00
#
_symmetry.space_group_name_H-M   'P 1'
#
loop_
_entity.id
_entity.type
_entity.pdbx_description
1 polymer ?
#
loop_
_entity_poly.entity_id
_entity_poly.type
_entity_poly.pdbx_seq_one_letter_code
_entity_poly.pdbx_strand_id
1 'polypeptide(L)'
;MSGHSLKGGIHGEESECKICYNYFDLERHSPKLLSCSHTFCLECLETLHFREGRGWRIVCPVCRHRTPLPERRVRNLPDNTALTEELSHKKREPEDSLNAERLPGLPASLATSTETGHSGWEALYYCPDAD
;
A
#
# COMPACT_ATOMS: atom_id res chain seq x y z
N MET A 1 18.71 43.52 3.59
CA MET A 1 18.54 42.69 2.38
C MET A 1 18.06 41.33 2.82
N SER A 2 17.02 40.84 2.15
CA SER A 2 16.10 39.79 2.53
C SER A 2 16.72 38.40 2.70
N GLY A 3 16.08 37.57 3.52
CA GLY A 3 16.28 36.13 3.56
C GLY A 3 15.20 35.48 4.42
N HIS A 4 14.05 35.19 3.81
CA HIS A 4 12.87 34.66 4.48
C HIS A 4 13.16 33.27 5.08
N SER A 5 12.70 33.05 6.31
CA SER A 5 12.60 31.73 6.93
C SER A 5 11.80 30.78 6.04
N LEU A 6 12.45 29.76 5.51
CA LEU A 6 11.77 28.63 4.89
C LEU A 6 11.28 27.70 6.01
N LYS A 7 10.18 28.08 6.68
CA LYS A 7 9.36 27.10 7.40
C LYS A 7 8.56 26.30 6.38
N GLY A 8 9.23 25.35 5.73
CA GLY A 8 8.56 24.30 4.99
C GLY A 8 8.01 23.27 5.97
N GLY A 9 6.82 23.52 6.51
CA GLY A 9 6.00 22.42 7.02
C GLY A 9 5.75 21.49 5.85
N ILE A 10 6.17 20.24 5.96
CA ILE A 10 6.05 19.25 4.90
C ILE A 10 4.55 18.98 4.72
N HIS A 11 4.00 19.41 3.59
CA HIS A 11 2.62 19.12 3.22
C HIS A 11 2.50 17.59 3.10
N GLY A 12 1.64 16.96 3.90
CA GLY A 12 1.46 15.50 3.94
C GLY A 12 0.94 14.87 2.66
N GLU A 13 0.75 15.65 1.59
CA GLU A 13 0.31 15.20 0.27
C GLU A 13 1.44 14.61 -0.58
N GLU A 14 2.71 14.70 -0.16
CA GLU A 14 3.86 14.15 -0.89
C GLU A 14 4.07 12.64 -0.64
N SER A 15 3.45 12.09 0.42
CA SER A 15 3.65 10.68 0.84
C SER A 15 2.56 9.72 0.31
N GLU A 16 1.78 10.17 -0.67
CA GLU A 16 0.69 9.39 -1.30
C GLU A 16 0.91 9.26 -2.82
N CYS A 17 0.57 8.10 -3.35
CA CYS A 17 0.66 7.86 -4.78
C CYS A 17 -0.42 8.61 -5.56
N LYS A 18 -0.05 9.40 -6.57
CA LYS A 18 -1.00 10.18 -7.39
C LYS A 18 -1.84 9.36 -8.38
N ILE A 19 -1.72 8.03 -8.39
CA ILE A 19 -2.53 7.12 -9.23
C ILE A 19 -3.61 6.43 -8.40
N CYS A 20 -3.21 5.78 -7.30
CA CYS A 20 -4.13 5.03 -6.44
C CYS A 20 -4.55 5.78 -5.17
N TYR A 21 -3.92 6.92 -4.87
CA TYR A 21 -4.13 7.72 -3.65
C TYR A 21 -3.88 6.97 -2.33
N ASN A 22 -3.16 5.85 -2.38
CA ASN A 22 -2.69 5.15 -1.18
C ASN A 22 -1.35 5.75 -0.70
N TYR A 23 -1.13 5.71 0.62
CA TYR A 23 0.17 6.01 1.22
C TYR A 23 1.25 5.07 0.71
N PHE A 24 2.46 5.59 0.58
CA PHE A 24 3.62 4.76 0.25
C PHE A 24 3.97 3.83 1.42
N ASP A 25 4.43 2.62 1.10
CA ASP A 25 4.91 1.61 2.04
C ASP A 25 6.17 0.93 1.48
N LEU A 26 6.85 0.07 2.25
CA LEU A 26 8.07 -0.59 1.81
C LEU A 26 7.83 -1.90 1.03
N GLU A 27 6.58 -2.24 0.75
CA GLU A 27 6.17 -3.49 0.12
C GLU A 27 5.49 -3.22 -1.24
N ARG A 28 4.15 -3.10 -1.25
CA ARG A 28 3.35 -2.98 -2.48
C ARG A 28 3.31 -1.56 -3.00
N HIS A 29 3.29 -0.58 -2.10
CA HIS A 29 3.31 0.83 -2.46
C HIS A 29 4.71 1.44 -2.32
N SER A 30 5.77 0.68 -2.63
CA SER A 30 7.13 1.23 -2.68
C SER A 30 7.20 2.43 -3.62
N PRO A 31 7.70 3.60 -3.17
CA PRO A 31 7.77 4.80 -3.99
C PRO A 31 8.89 4.65 -5.04
N LYS A 32 8.54 4.34 -6.28
CA LYS A 32 9.49 4.21 -7.39
C LYS A 32 9.65 5.53 -8.13
N LEU A 33 10.90 5.88 -8.43
CA LEU A 33 11.27 7.10 -9.13
C LEU A 33 11.44 6.84 -10.64
N LEU A 34 10.76 7.66 -11.46
CA LEU A 34 10.94 7.68 -12.92
C LEU A 34 12.11 8.58 -13.32
N SER A 35 12.61 8.47 -14.56
CA SER A 35 13.71 9.31 -15.07
C SER A 35 13.39 10.81 -15.11
N CYS A 36 12.11 11.17 -15.03
CA CYS A 36 11.63 12.55 -14.93
C CYS A 36 11.44 13.04 -13.48
N SER A 37 11.94 12.29 -12.49
CA SER A 37 11.83 12.58 -11.06
C SER A 37 10.41 12.55 -10.48
N HIS A 38 9.43 12.02 -11.21
CA HIS A 38 8.09 11.76 -10.65
C HIS A 38 8.06 10.41 -9.94
N THR A 39 7.37 10.36 -8.80
CA THR A 39 7.28 9.18 -7.95
C THR A 39 5.88 8.58 -8.00
N PHE A 40 5.81 7.24 -8.13
CA PHE A 40 4.56 6.48 -8.09
C PHE A 40 4.75 5.15 -7.36
N CYS A 41 3.65 4.55 -6.92
CA CYS A 41 3.69 3.27 -6.22
C CYS A 41 4.13 2.14 -7.16
N LEU A 42 4.86 1.15 -6.64
CA LEU A 42 5.33 -0.02 -7.39
C LEU A 42 4.18 -0.72 -8.12
N GLU A 43 3.10 -1.06 -7.41
CA GLU A 43 1.91 -1.71 -7.98
C GLU A 43 1.28 -0.92 -9.14
N CYS A 44 1.23 0.39 -9.00
CA CYS A 44 0.68 1.30 -9.99
C CYS A 44 1.51 1.28 -11.28
N LEU A 45 2.84 1.31 -11.13
CA LEU A 45 3.76 1.23 -12.25
C LEU A 45 3.76 -0.17 -12.90
N GLU A 46 3.64 -1.25 -12.12
CA GLU A 46 3.48 -2.62 -12.64
C GLU A 46 2.20 -2.73 -13.50
N THR A 47 1.09 -2.16 -13.03
CA THR A 47 -0.18 -2.12 -13.78
C THR A 47 -0.05 -1.32 -15.08
N LEU A 48 0.60 -0.16 -15.04
CA LEU A 48 0.86 0.67 -16.23
C LEU A 48 1.75 -0.05 -17.25
N HIS A 49 2.80 -0.71 -16.77
CA HIS A 49 3.72 -1.49 -17.61
C HIS A 49 3.01 -2.65 -18.29
N PHE A 50 2.17 -3.39 -17.55
CA PHE A 50 1.35 -4.48 -18.10
C PHE A 50 0.39 -3.97 -19.18
N ARG A 51 -0.28 -2.84 -18.94
CA ARG A 51 -1.25 -2.26 -19.89
C ARG A 51 -0.59 -1.70 -21.15
N GLU A 52 0.62 -1.14 -21.06
CA GLU A 52 1.31 -0.59 -22.23
C GLU A 52 1.80 -1.69 -23.19
N GLY A 53 2.06 -2.92 -22.69
CA GLY A 53 2.44 -4.07 -23.51
C GLY A 53 3.81 -3.96 -24.20
N ARG A 54 4.51 -2.82 -24.02
CA ARG A 54 5.83 -2.58 -24.63
C ARG A 54 6.98 -3.22 -23.88
N GLY A 55 6.80 -3.63 -22.61
CA GLY A 55 7.77 -4.45 -21.87
C GLY A 55 9.09 -3.76 -21.47
N TRP A 56 9.59 -2.77 -22.22
CA TRP A 56 10.93 -2.19 -22.01
C TRP A 56 10.94 -0.76 -21.45
N ARG A 57 9.77 -0.13 -21.27
CA ARG A 57 9.66 1.25 -20.76
C ARG A 57 8.31 1.51 -20.10
N ILE A 58 8.24 2.61 -19.36
CA ILE A 58 7.00 3.20 -18.81
C ILE A 58 6.92 4.66 -19.24
N VAL A 59 5.72 5.12 -19.60
CA VAL A 59 5.41 6.53 -19.83
C VAL A 59 4.88 7.15 -18.54
N CYS A 60 5.50 8.25 -18.09
CA CYS A 60 5.00 9.01 -16.94
C CYS A 60 3.59 9.57 -17.22
N PRO A 61 2.60 9.34 -16.35
CA PRO A 61 1.24 9.85 -16.56
C PRO A 61 1.13 11.37 -16.43
N VAL A 62 2.08 12.01 -15.75
CA VAL A 62 2.09 13.48 -15.52
C VAL A 62 2.74 14.22 -16.67
N CYS A 63 3.98 13.89 -17.01
CA CYS A 63 4.78 14.64 -18.00
C CYS A 63 5.01 13.90 -19.33
N ARG A 64 4.47 12.69 -19.48
CA ARG A 64 4.65 11.82 -20.67
C ARG A 64 6.10 11.43 -20.99
N HIS A 65 7.03 11.70 -20.08
CA HIS A 65 8.42 11.29 -20.22
C HIS A 65 8.55 9.76 -20.20
N ARG A 66 9.41 9.22 -21.06
CA ARG A 66 9.63 7.78 -21.20
C ARG A 66 10.80 7.34 -20.32
N THR A 67 10.51 6.47 -19.36
CA THR A 67 11.52 5.89 -18.49
C THR A 67 11.84 4.47 -18.97
N PRO A 68 13.06 4.17 -19.41
CA PRO A 68 13.45 2.80 -19.74
C PRO A 68 13.50 1.94 -18.48
N LEU A 69 13.08 0.68 -18.59
CA LEU A 69 13.10 -0.24 -17.47
C LEU A 69 14.39 -1.07 -17.45
N PRO A 70 15.18 -1.00 -16.36
CA PRO A 70 16.31 -1.92 -16.17
C PRO A 70 15.80 -3.37 -16.13
N GLU A 71 16.42 -4.23 -16.94
CA GLU A 71 16.03 -5.65 -17.08
C GLU A 71 14.55 -5.88 -17.44
N ARG A 72 13.85 -4.87 -17.99
CA ARG A 72 12.40 -4.93 -18.28
C ARG A 72 11.52 -5.17 -17.06
N ARG A 73 12.00 -4.87 -15.84
CA ARG A 73 11.24 -5.01 -14.59
C ARG A 73 11.04 -3.66 -13.91
N VAL A 74 9.82 -3.41 -13.45
CA VAL A 74 9.45 -2.18 -12.72
C VAL A 74 10.14 -2.11 -11.35
N ARG A 75 10.28 -3.26 -10.68
CA ARG A 75 10.93 -3.38 -9.36
C ARG A 75 12.36 -2.86 -9.33
N ASN A 76 13.06 -2.95 -10.46
CA ASN A 76 14.46 -2.55 -10.60
C ASN A 76 14.65 -1.03 -10.79
N LEU A 77 13.57 -0.25 -10.86
CA LEU A 77 13.66 1.21 -10.82
C LEU A 77 14.23 1.68 -9.48
N PRO A 78 14.89 2.84 -9.41
CA PRO A 78 15.31 3.42 -8.15
C PRO A 78 14.09 3.75 -7.27
N ASP A 79 14.19 3.53 -5.97
CA ASP A 79 13.22 4.02 -4.98
C ASP A 79 13.53 5.48 -4.63
N ASN A 80 12.50 6.22 -4.26
CA ASN A 80 12.67 7.58 -3.72
C ASN A 80 13.15 7.47 -2.26
N THR A 81 14.46 7.57 -2.06
CA THR A 81 15.07 7.42 -0.73
C THR A 81 14.51 8.41 0.29
N ALA A 82 14.16 9.64 -0.09
CA ALA A 82 13.59 10.60 0.84
C ALA A 82 12.27 10.09 1.46
N LEU A 83 11.41 9.48 0.65
CA LEU A 83 10.16 8.87 1.12
C LEU A 83 10.42 7.56 1.87
N THR A 84 11.31 6.71 1.38
CA THR A 84 11.69 5.45 2.05
C THR A 84 12.23 5.69 3.46
N GLU A 85 13.07 6.72 3.64
CA GLU A 85 13.59 7.11 4.96
C GLU A 85 12.47 7.65 5.87
N GLU A 86 11.51 8.43 5.35
CA GLU A 86 10.37 8.87 6.16
C GLU A 86 9.53 7.68 6.67
N LEU A 87 9.28 6.71 5.79
CA LEU A 87 8.52 5.49 6.12
C LEU A 87 9.24 4.61 7.15
N SER A 88 10.57 4.52 7.07
CA SER A 88 11.36 3.71 8.01
C SER A 88 11.35 4.28 9.43
N HIS A 89 11.31 5.62 9.58
CA HIS A 89 11.19 6.28 10.88
C HIS A 89 9.79 6.14 11.49
N LYS A 90 8.73 6.11 10.67
CA LYS A 90 7.35 5.95 11.12
C LYS A 90 7.05 4.55 11.69
N LYS A 91 7.80 3.53 11.26
CA LYS A 91 7.63 2.12 11.69
C LYS A 91 8.21 1.82 13.08
N ARG A 92 8.83 2.81 13.75
CA ARG A 92 9.45 2.69 15.08
C ARG A 92 8.57 3.10 16.26
N GLU A 93 7.29 3.35 16.03
CA GLU A 93 6.31 3.33 17.11
C GLU A 93 5.75 1.90 17.17
N PRO A 94 6.22 1.04 18.11
CA PRO A 94 5.46 -0.14 18.43
C PRO A 94 4.06 0.31 18.85
N GLU A 95 3.05 -0.31 18.27
CA GLU A 95 1.68 -0.35 18.74
C GLU A 95 1.60 -0.96 20.16
N ASP A 96 2.18 -0.27 21.16
CA ASP A 96 1.91 -0.52 22.57
C ASP A 96 0.76 0.39 23.00
N SER A 97 -0.46 -0.07 22.73
CA SER A 97 -1.62 0.21 23.58
C SER A 97 -2.70 -0.81 23.28
N LEU A 98 -2.69 -1.88 24.07
CA LEU A 98 -3.92 -2.56 24.44
C LEU A 98 -4.96 -1.49 24.85
N ASN A 99 -6.05 -1.38 24.09
CA ASN A 99 -7.32 -0.92 24.64
C ASN A 99 -8.40 -1.91 24.22
N ALA A 100 -8.39 -3.02 24.93
CA ALA A 100 -9.57 -3.83 25.12
C ALA A 100 -10.59 -3.02 25.95
N GLU A 101 -11.37 -2.15 25.32
CA GLU A 101 -12.58 -1.58 25.92
C GLU A 101 -13.78 -2.32 25.33
N ARG A 102 -14.02 -3.53 25.86
CA ARG A 102 -15.27 -4.28 25.69
C ARG A 102 -16.35 -3.47 26.42
N LEU A 103 -17.43 -3.15 25.71
CA LEU A 103 -18.63 -2.47 26.21
C LEU A 103 -19.12 -3.04 27.56
N PRO A 104 -19.57 -2.19 28.50
CA PRO A 104 -20.15 -2.66 29.76
C PRO A 104 -21.52 -3.29 29.49
N GLY A 105 -21.72 -4.56 29.89
CA GLY A 105 -23.08 -5.06 30.17
C GLY A 105 -23.51 -6.44 29.71
N LEU A 106 -22.64 -7.43 29.46
CA LEU A 106 -23.12 -8.81 29.20
C LEU A 106 -22.50 -9.82 30.17
N PRO A 107 -23.30 -10.56 30.96
CA PRO A 107 -22.78 -11.51 31.93
C PRO A 107 -22.14 -12.72 31.26
N ALA A 108 -21.03 -13.16 31.84
CA ALA A 108 -20.30 -14.36 31.46
C ALA A 108 -21.08 -15.62 31.87
N SER A 109 -21.65 -16.30 30.88
CA SER A 109 -22.02 -17.73 30.89
C SER A 109 -22.39 -18.06 29.44
N LEU A 110 -21.72 -18.92 28.71
CA LEU A 110 -21.37 -20.28 29.07
C LEU A 110 -20.19 -20.71 28.19
N ALA A 111 -19.11 -21.14 28.84
CA ALA A 111 -18.10 -21.95 28.19
C ALA A 111 -18.71 -23.34 27.92
N THR A 112 -18.74 -23.78 26.67
CA THR A 112 -18.56 -25.19 26.35
C THR A 112 -17.75 -25.28 25.07
N SER A 113 -16.47 -25.55 25.25
CA SER A 113 -15.59 -26.17 24.28
C SER A 113 -16.26 -27.43 23.71
N THR A 114 -16.27 -27.56 22.40
CA THR A 114 -16.23 -28.87 21.76
C THR A 114 -15.35 -28.75 20.54
N GLU A 115 -14.15 -29.29 20.70
CA GLU A 115 -13.27 -29.75 19.64
C GLU A 115 -14.04 -30.51 18.54
N THR A 116 -13.93 -30.05 17.30
CA THR A 116 -13.90 -30.95 16.15
C THR A 116 -13.26 -30.20 15.00
N GLY A 117 -12.01 -30.53 14.71
CA GLY A 117 -11.34 -30.03 13.52
C GLY A 117 -12.01 -30.59 12.29
N HIS A 118 -12.39 -29.73 11.35
CA HIS A 118 -12.56 -30.09 9.95
C HIS A 118 -12.25 -28.86 9.11
N SER A 119 -11.08 -28.89 8.47
CA SER A 119 -10.81 -28.15 7.24
C SER A 119 -11.86 -28.52 6.19
N GLY A 120 -12.52 -27.54 5.58
CA GLY A 120 -13.42 -27.80 4.45
C GLY A 120 -14.31 -26.61 4.13
N TRP A 121 -13.77 -25.66 3.37
CA TRP A 121 -14.53 -24.60 2.70
C TRP A 121 -15.16 -25.16 1.42
N GLU A 122 -16.11 -26.08 1.50
CA GLU A 122 -16.79 -26.61 0.31
C GLU A 122 -18.11 -27.24 0.78
N ALA A 123 -19.28 -27.03 0.21
CA ALA A 123 -19.74 -26.19 -0.89
C ALA A 123 -21.24 -25.96 -0.72
N LEU A 124 -21.67 -24.75 -1.09
CA LEU A 124 -22.80 -24.42 -1.97
C LEU A 124 -24.14 -25.18 -1.83
N TYR A 125 -25.17 -24.36 -1.58
CA TYR A 125 -26.41 -24.30 -2.37
C TYR A 125 -27.08 -25.63 -2.73
N TYR A 126 -28.03 -26.06 -1.91
CA TYR A 126 -29.28 -26.63 -2.42
C TYR A 126 -30.38 -26.61 -1.33
N CYS A 127 -31.33 -25.69 -1.46
CA CYS A 127 -32.69 -25.85 -0.90
C CYS A 127 -33.62 -26.05 -2.09
N PRO A 128 -34.43 -27.12 -2.08
CA PRO A 128 -35.86 -26.90 -2.25
C PRO A 128 -36.77 -27.79 -1.38
N ASP A 129 -38.02 -27.32 -1.37
CA ASP A 129 -39.15 -27.42 -0.46
C ASP A 129 -39.84 -28.78 -0.20
N ALA A 130 -40.85 -28.65 0.68
CA ALA A 130 -41.76 -29.62 1.28
C ALA A 130 -42.70 -30.37 0.32
N ASP A 131 -42.96 -31.65 0.64
CA ASP A 131 -44.27 -32.20 1.05
C ASP A 131 -44.05 -33.54 1.79
#